data_AF-A0A1M6HEJ6-F1
#
_entry.id   AF-A0A1M6HEJ6-F1
#
_cell.length_a   1.000
_cell.length_b   1.000
_cell.length_c   1.000
_cell.angle_alpha   90.00
_cell.angle_beta   90.00
_cell.angle_gamma   90.00
#
_symmetry.space_group_name_H-M   'P 1'
#
loop_
_entity.id
_entity.type
_entity.pdbx_description
1 polymer ?
#
loop_
_entity_poly.entity_id
_entity_poly.type
_entity_poly.pdbx_seq_one_letter_code
_entity_poly.pdbx_strand_id
1 'polypeptide(L)'
;MTIEEKIKRFGKRSDSIGGFRSKPLIELPYGLVRVELPRIEDANDQVVAVMKSQHPAFDIEKFSGNEITYFLLWLNDEVEKIAELEERFLSSDPEPAMLAAGVQRLNEFGAYATVDSLAGGDILKHEAIMQLPYYAVYQKLKLDKVNREIEKDYHNIIAGKAKR
;
A
#
# COMPACT_ATOMS: atom_id res chain seq x y z
N MET A 1 29.35 -5.01 -6.55
CA MET A 1 28.38 -4.78 -5.47
C MET A 1 28.82 -3.56 -4.67
N THR A 2 28.05 -2.49 -4.71
CA THR A 2 28.32 -1.21 -4.03
C THR A 2 28.13 -1.33 -2.51
N ILE A 3 28.56 -0.31 -1.76
CA ILE A 3 28.37 -0.26 -0.30
C ILE A 3 26.87 -0.21 0.05
N GLU A 4 26.09 0.56 -0.69
CA GLU A 4 24.64 0.67 -0.53
C GLU A 4 23.96 -0.69 -0.78
N GLU A 5 24.34 -1.40 -1.83
CA GLU A 5 23.80 -2.74 -2.12
C GLU A 5 24.14 -3.76 -1.01
N LYS A 6 25.34 -3.65 -0.41
CA LYS A 6 25.72 -4.50 0.74
C LYS A 6 24.88 -4.18 1.97
N ILE A 7 24.63 -2.90 2.27
CA ILE A 7 23.82 -2.48 3.41
C ILE A 7 22.37 -2.93 3.21
N LYS A 8 21.81 -2.72 2.02
CA LYS A 8 20.46 -3.20 1.70
C LYS A 8 20.37 -4.72 1.85
N ARG A 9 21.37 -5.48 1.38
CA ARG A 9 21.32 -6.96 1.40
C ARG A 9 21.64 -7.62 2.74
N PHE A 10 22.54 -7.04 3.53
CA PHE A 10 23.07 -7.69 4.75
C PHE A 10 22.91 -6.85 6.02
N GLY A 11 22.37 -5.64 5.92
CA GLY A 11 22.12 -4.77 7.07
C GLY A 11 21.13 -5.40 8.04
N LYS A 12 21.27 -5.10 9.33
CA LYS A 12 20.32 -5.54 10.35
C LYS A 12 18.98 -4.84 10.14
N ARG A 13 17.89 -5.58 10.25
CA ARG A 13 16.51 -5.06 10.28
C ARG A 13 16.04 -4.98 11.72
N SER A 14 15.28 -3.94 12.05
CA SER A 14 14.62 -3.82 13.35
C SER A 14 13.26 -3.15 13.18
N ASP A 15 12.21 -3.76 13.72
CA ASP A 15 10.88 -3.15 13.83
C ASP A 15 10.76 -2.21 15.04
N SER A 16 11.89 -1.87 15.67
CA SER A 16 11.93 -1.06 16.88
C SER A 16 13.10 -0.09 16.92
N ILE A 17 12.87 1.06 17.57
CA ILE A 17 13.85 2.11 17.85
C ILE A 17 13.70 2.49 19.33
N GLY A 18 14.77 2.38 20.11
CA GLY A 18 14.77 2.84 21.51
C GLY A 18 13.66 2.28 22.41
N GLY A 19 13.20 1.06 22.15
CA GLY A 19 12.11 0.42 22.90
C GLY A 19 10.70 0.67 22.35
N PHE A 20 10.52 1.63 21.43
CA PHE A 20 9.29 1.78 20.67
C PHE A 20 9.27 0.72 19.55
N ARG A 21 8.25 -0.14 19.54
CA ARG A 21 8.05 -1.16 18.50
C ARG A 21 6.92 -0.73 17.57
N SER A 22 7.17 -0.75 16.26
CA SER A 22 6.12 -0.56 15.26
C SER A 22 5.34 -1.85 15.05
N LYS A 23 4.03 -1.73 14.84
CA LYS A 23 3.24 -2.77 14.17
C LYS A 23 3.70 -2.89 12.71
N PRO A 24 3.47 -4.05 12.07
CA PRO A 24 3.64 -4.22 10.62
C PRO A 24 2.82 -3.19 9.84
N LEU A 25 3.30 -2.78 8.65
CA LEU A 25 2.60 -1.77 7.85
C LEU A 25 1.17 -2.18 7.50
N ILE A 26 0.91 -3.48 7.35
CA ILE A 26 -0.44 -3.99 7.06
C ILE A 26 -1.47 -3.68 8.14
N GLU A 27 -1.05 -3.41 9.37
CA GLU A 27 -1.94 -3.04 10.49
C GLU A 27 -2.11 -1.53 10.67
N LEU A 28 -1.33 -0.72 9.93
CA LEU A 28 -1.39 0.73 10.01
C LEU A 28 -2.48 1.29 9.09
N PRO A 29 -2.92 2.54 9.32
CA PRO A 29 -3.91 3.20 8.45
C PRO A 29 -3.51 3.16 6.98
N TYR A 30 -4.47 2.86 6.11
CA TYR A 30 -4.26 2.80 4.67
C TYR A 30 -3.77 4.15 4.11
N GLY A 31 -4.31 5.25 4.62
CA GLY A 31 -3.88 6.61 4.27
C GLY A 31 -2.40 6.84 4.54
N LEU A 32 -1.93 6.46 5.73
CA LEU A 32 -0.50 6.52 6.06
C LEU A 32 0.32 5.71 5.04
N VAL A 33 -0.03 4.44 4.83
CA VAL A 33 0.78 3.51 4.04
C VAL A 33 0.81 3.84 2.54
N ARG A 34 -0.33 4.24 1.96
CA ARG A 34 -0.48 4.39 0.50
C ARG A 34 -0.64 5.82 0.01
N VAL A 35 -0.91 6.77 0.90
CA VAL A 35 -1.06 8.19 0.55
C VAL A 35 0.08 9.01 1.11
N GLU A 36 0.39 8.89 2.40
CA GLU A 36 1.38 9.74 3.07
C GLU A 36 2.82 9.25 2.81
N LEU A 37 3.16 8.01 3.18
CA LEU A 37 4.54 7.50 3.05
C LEU A 37 5.14 7.68 1.65
N PRO A 38 4.44 7.38 0.54
CA PRO A 38 5.01 7.56 -0.80
C PRO A 38 5.26 9.02 -1.19
N ARG A 39 4.69 10.00 -0.47
CA ARG A 39 4.87 11.44 -0.71
C ARG A 39 5.99 12.04 0.14
N ILE A 40 6.50 11.32 1.13
CA ILE A 40 7.58 11.78 1.99
C ILE A 40 8.91 11.44 1.32
N GLU A 41 9.68 12.47 0.95
CA GLU A 41 10.98 12.31 0.29
C GLU A 41 12.09 11.93 1.29
N ASP A 42 12.06 12.50 2.49
CA ASP A 42 13.09 12.26 3.50
C ASP A 42 12.83 10.94 4.25
N ALA A 43 13.86 10.09 4.32
CA ALA A 43 13.74 8.79 4.96
C ALA A 43 13.48 8.90 6.47
N ASN A 44 14.08 9.85 7.16
CA ASN A 44 13.84 10.03 8.59
C ASN A 44 12.40 10.50 8.84
N ASP A 45 11.86 11.35 7.97
CA ASP A 45 10.45 11.76 8.05
C ASP A 45 9.49 10.58 7.83
N GLN A 46 9.85 9.60 7.00
CA GLN A 46 9.06 8.36 6.88
C GLN A 46 9.07 7.57 8.20
N VAL A 47 10.22 7.45 8.86
CA VAL A 47 10.31 6.83 10.19
C VAL A 47 9.44 7.58 11.19
N VAL A 48 9.51 8.91 11.20
CA VAL A 48 8.70 9.76 12.09
C VAL A 48 7.22 9.54 11.85
N ALA A 49 6.76 9.51 10.60
CA ALA A 49 5.36 9.29 10.25
C ALA A 49 4.86 7.93 10.76
N VAL A 50 5.60 6.84 10.48
CA VAL A 50 5.25 5.49 10.95
C VAL A 50 5.23 5.42 12.47
N MET A 51 6.27 5.92 13.13
CA MET A 51 6.41 5.78 14.58
C MET A 51 5.41 6.66 15.33
N LYS A 52 5.22 7.93 14.92
CA LYS A 52 4.28 8.84 15.59
C LYS A 52 2.81 8.45 15.41
N SER A 53 2.46 7.76 14.32
CA SER A 53 1.10 7.23 14.14
C SER A 53 0.68 6.24 15.23
N GLN A 54 1.66 5.63 15.93
CA GLN A 54 1.45 4.63 16.97
C GLN A 54 1.95 5.08 18.34
N HIS A 55 2.98 5.92 18.35
CA HIS A 55 3.70 6.38 19.52
C HIS A 55 3.85 7.90 19.45
N PRO A 56 2.83 8.69 19.87
CA PRO A 56 2.87 10.15 19.74
C PRO A 56 4.05 10.83 20.43
N ALA A 57 4.61 10.20 21.46
CA ALA A 57 5.79 10.68 22.20
C ALA A 57 7.14 10.34 21.52
N PHE A 58 7.13 9.64 20.37
CA PHE A 58 8.33 9.30 19.64
C PHE A 58 9.04 10.55 19.10
N ASP A 59 10.35 10.58 19.31
CA ASP A 59 11.21 11.69 18.96
C ASP A 59 12.52 11.15 18.41
N ILE A 60 12.70 11.28 17.09
CA ILE A 60 13.78 10.64 16.34
C ILE A 60 15.16 11.16 16.75
N GLU A 61 15.26 12.41 17.20
CA GLU A 61 16.53 13.05 17.58
C GLU A 61 17.20 12.39 18.79
N LYS A 62 16.44 11.58 19.55
CA LYS A 62 16.94 10.88 20.74
C LYS A 62 17.66 9.58 20.45
N PHE A 63 17.67 9.12 19.19
CA PHE A 63 18.15 7.79 18.82
C PHE A 63 19.33 7.84 17.87
N SER A 64 20.13 6.78 17.90
CA SER A 64 21.33 6.71 17.06
C SER A 64 20.98 6.50 15.58
N GLY A 65 21.82 7.02 14.68
CA GLY A 65 21.67 6.81 13.24
C GLY A 65 21.63 5.33 12.84
N ASN A 66 22.29 4.45 13.60
CA ASN A 66 22.24 3.01 13.35
C ASN A 66 20.86 2.41 13.65
N GLU A 67 20.22 2.80 14.75
CA GLU A 67 18.86 2.33 15.08
C GLU A 67 17.85 2.79 14.03
N ILE A 68 17.95 4.05 13.62
CA ILE A 68 17.12 4.63 12.55
C ILE A 68 17.37 3.87 11.23
N THR A 69 18.63 3.60 10.89
CA THR A 69 18.99 2.82 9.68
C THR A 69 18.42 1.41 9.72
N TYR A 70 18.47 0.72 10.86
CA TYR A 70 17.90 -0.63 10.97
C TYR A 70 16.38 -0.64 10.81
N PHE A 71 15.72 0.40 11.30
CA PHE A 71 14.30 0.59 11.08
C PHE A 71 13.96 0.93 9.63
N LEU A 72 14.73 1.79 8.97
CA LEU A 72 14.58 2.09 7.55
C LEU A 72 14.71 0.85 6.67
N LEU A 73 15.67 -0.02 6.97
CA LEU A 73 15.82 -1.30 6.26
C LEU A 73 14.60 -2.19 6.47
N TRP A 74 14.08 -2.26 7.70
CA TRP A 74 12.85 -3.00 7.98
C TRP A 74 11.62 -2.39 7.28
N LEU A 75 11.50 -1.07 7.28
CA LEU A 75 10.41 -0.34 6.64
C LEU A 75 10.40 -0.58 5.13
N ASN A 76 11.58 -0.55 4.50
CA ASN A 76 11.72 -0.91 3.08
C ASN A 76 11.27 -2.34 2.82
N ASP A 77 11.67 -3.31 3.65
CA ASP A 77 11.23 -4.70 3.52
C ASP A 77 9.69 -4.81 3.66
N GLU A 78 9.05 -4.01 4.52
CA GLU A 78 7.59 -3.99 4.66
C GLU A 78 6.88 -3.38 3.44
N VAL A 79 7.41 -2.29 2.89
CA VAL A 79 6.88 -1.67 1.66
C VAL A 79 7.03 -2.62 0.48
N GLU A 80 8.16 -3.31 0.34
CA GLU A 80 8.40 -4.30 -0.71
C GLU A 80 7.41 -5.48 -0.58
N LYS A 81 7.18 -6.01 0.63
CA LYS A 81 6.15 -7.05 0.86
C LYS A 81 4.75 -6.61 0.46
N ILE A 82 4.39 -5.37 0.77
CA ILE A 82 3.09 -4.80 0.37
C ILE A 82 3.00 -4.72 -1.16
N ALA A 83 4.04 -4.21 -1.82
CA ALA A 83 4.09 -4.13 -3.28
C ALA A 83 3.95 -5.51 -3.94
N GLU A 84 4.68 -6.52 -3.46
CA GLU A 84 4.58 -7.90 -3.95
C GLU A 84 3.19 -8.50 -3.75
N LEU A 85 2.54 -8.20 -2.62
CA LEU A 85 1.19 -8.66 -2.31
C LEU A 85 0.15 -8.03 -3.25
N GLU A 86 0.25 -6.72 -3.49
CA GLU A 86 -0.61 -5.99 -4.42
C GLU A 86 -0.39 -6.47 -5.85
N GLU A 87 0.86 -6.62 -6.29
CA GLU A 87 1.18 -7.14 -7.61
C GLU A 87 0.61 -8.55 -7.80
N ARG A 88 0.77 -9.44 -6.82
CA ARG A 88 0.29 -10.82 -6.95
C ARG A 88 -1.23 -10.93 -6.99
N PHE A 89 -1.94 -10.11 -6.22
CA PHE A 89 -3.37 -10.32 -5.98
C PHE A 89 -4.27 -9.25 -6.55
N LEU A 90 -3.80 -8.02 -6.75
CA LEU A 90 -4.60 -6.89 -7.24
C LEU A 90 -4.26 -6.50 -8.67
N SER A 91 -3.12 -6.92 -9.22
CA SER A 91 -2.83 -6.71 -10.64
C SER A 91 -3.76 -7.56 -11.53
N SER A 92 -4.19 -6.98 -12.63
CA SER A 92 -4.93 -7.66 -13.68
C SER A 92 -4.70 -6.87 -14.97
N ASP A 93 -4.42 -7.56 -16.06
CA ASP A 93 -4.20 -6.90 -17.34
C ASP A 93 -5.49 -6.18 -17.77
N PRO A 94 -5.45 -4.85 -17.99
CA PRO A 94 -6.61 -4.12 -18.45
C PRO A 94 -6.99 -4.61 -19.85
N GLU A 95 -8.28 -4.87 -20.04
CA GLU A 95 -8.81 -5.26 -21.35
C GLU A 95 -8.50 -4.19 -22.41
N PRO A 96 -8.31 -4.58 -23.69
CA PRO A 96 -8.07 -3.62 -24.78
C PRO A 96 -9.12 -2.50 -24.84
N ALA A 97 -10.39 -2.80 -24.52
CA ALA A 97 -11.46 -1.81 -24.45
C ALA A 97 -11.28 -0.81 -23.30
N MET A 98 -10.80 -1.24 -22.13
CA MET A 98 -10.48 -0.35 -21.00
C MET A 98 -9.26 0.52 -21.29
N LEU A 99 -8.25 -0.04 -21.97
CA LEU A 99 -7.11 0.73 -22.46
C LEU A 99 -7.56 1.81 -23.45
N ALA A 100 -8.42 1.47 -24.42
CA ALA A 100 -8.98 2.41 -25.37
C ALA A 100 -9.86 3.49 -24.70
N ALA A 101 -10.57 3.14 -23.62
CA ALA A 101 -11.31 4.09 -22.80
C ALA A 101 -10.41 5.00 -21.93
N GLY A 102 -9.10 4.74 -21.91
CA GLY A 102 -8.12 5.55 -21.20
C GLY A 102 -8.07 5.27 -19.70
N VAL A 103 -8.21 4.01 -19.29
CA VAL A 103 -8.07 3.57 -17.87
C VAL A 103 -6.76 4.05 -17.23
N GLN A 104 -5.71 4.22 -18.04
CA GLN A 104 -4.40 4.74 -17.61
C GLN A 104 -4.48 6.15 -17.01
N ARG A 105 -5.50 6.96 -17.34
CA ARG A 105 -5.71 8.29 -16.74
C ARG A 105 -5.93 8.22 -15.23
N LEU A 106 -6.38 7.08 -14.71
CA LEU A 106 -6.53 6.88 -13.26
C LEU A 106 -5.18 6.83 -12.54
N ASN A 107 -4.08 6.54 -13.24
CA ASN A 107 -2.74 6.46 -12.63
C ASN A 107 -2.28 7.81 -12.07
N GLU A 108 -2.74 8.94 -12.62
CA GLU A 108 -2.43 10.29 -12.10
C GLU A 108 -2.90 10.48 -10.66
N PHE A 109 -3.99 9.82 -10.27
CA PHE A 109 -4.58 9.94 -8.94
C PHE A 109 -3.99 8.95 -7.92
N GLY A 110 -3.23 7.94 -8.38
CA GLY A 110 -2.60 6.93 -7.52
C GLY A 110 -3.60 6.30 -6.53
N ALA A 111 -3.24 6.26 -5.25
CA ALA A 111 -4.08 5.70 -4.19
C ALA A 111 -5.40 6.47 -3.97
N TYR A 112 -5.50 7.73 -4.41
CA TYR A 112 -6.73 8.51 -4.28
C TYR A 112 -7.87 7.93 -5.12
N ALA A 113 -7.59 7.41 -6.33
CA ALA A 113 -8.60 6.73 -7.14
C ALA A 113 -9.20 5.52 -6.42
N THR A 114 -8.38 4.79 -5.67
CA THR A 114 -8.82 3.65 -4.86
C THR A 114 -9.71 4.11 -3.71
N VAL A 115 -9.33 5.17 -2.98
CA VAL A 115 -10.12 5.73 -1.89
C VAL A 115 -11.47 6.23 -2.40
N ASP A 116 -11.48 6.96 -3.52
CA ASP A 116 -12.70 7.50 -4.11
C ASP A 116 -13.66 6.41 -4.59
N SER A 117 -13.12 5.37 -5.22
CA SER A 117 -13.88 4.18 -5.63
C SER A 117 -14.54 3.48 -4.43
N LEU A 118 -13.79 3.27 -3.34
CA LEU A 118 -14.31 2.67 -2.11
C LEU A 118 -15.34 3.56 -1.40
N ALA A 119 -15.22 4.88 -1.56
CA ALA A 119 -16.19 5.85 -1.04
C ALA A 119 -17.46 5.94 -1.89
N GLY A 120 -17.47 5.38 -3.10
CA GLY A 120 -18.53 5.58 -4.08
C GLY A 120 -18.63 7.04 -4.55
N GLY A 121 -17.50 7.75 -4.63
CA GLY A 121 -17.42 9.17 -4.99
C GLY A 121 -17.81 10.15 -3.88
N ASP A 122 -18.13 9.66 -2.68
CA ASP A 122 -18.51 10.51 -1.55
C ASP A 122 -17.27 10.98 -0.76
N ILE A 123 -16.84 12.21 -1.02
CA ILE A 123 -15.67 12.81 -0.36
C ILE A 123 -15.75 12.81 1.17
N LEU A 124 -16.95 12.85 1.76
CA LEU A 124 -17.11 12.84 3.21
C LEU A 124 -16.75 11.49 3.84
N LYS A 125 -16.65 10.42 3.04
CA LYS A 125 -16.22 9.09 3.48
C LYS A 125 -14.72 8.83 3.30
N HIS A 126 -13.99 9.71 2.61
CA HIS A 126 -12.57 9.49 2.28
C HIS A 126 -11.71 9.34 3.54
N GLU A 127 -11.88 10.22 4.51
CA GLU A 127 -11.18 10.18 5.81
C GLU A 127 -11.39 8.83 6.50
N ALA A 128 -12.63 8.36 6.58
CA ALA A 128 -12.97 7.10 7.22
C ALA A 128 -12.27 5.90 6.57
N ILE A 129 -12.16 5.90 5.23
CA ILE A 129 -11.44 4.86 4.48
C ILE A 129 -9.94 4.94 4.72
N MET A 130 -9.36 6.14 4.72
CA MET A 130 -7.93 6.36 4.97
C MET A 130 -7.52 5.89 6.37
N GLN A 131 -8.42 5.99 7.36
CA GLN A 131 -8.17 5.53 8.73
C GLN A 131 -8.34 4.01 8.92
N LEU A 132 -8.91 3.29 7.95
CA LEU A 132 -9.00 1.83 8.03
C LEU A 132 -7.59 1.21 7.96
N PRO A 133 -7.33 0.11 8.69
CA PRO A 133 -6.08 -0.63 8.53
C PRO A 133 -5.88 -1.08 7.08
N TYR A 134 -4.63 -1.05 6.62
CA TYR A 134 -4.27 -1.44 5.26
C TYR A 134 -4.82 -2.82 4.90
N TYR A 135 -4.73 -3.81 5.79
CA TYR A 135 -5.22 -5.17 5.53
C TYR A 135 -6.72 -5.21 5.20
N ALA A 136 -7.53 -4.34 5.82
CA ALA A 136 -8.98 -4.32 5.64
C ALA A 136 -9.32 -3.76 4.25
N VAL A 137 -8.65 -2.68 3.86
CA VAL A 137 -8.78 -2.09 2.52
C VAL A 137 -8.30 -3.09 1.46
N TYR A 138 -7.14 -3.72 1.67
CA TYR A 138 -6.62 -4.76 0.79
C TYR A 138 -7.60 -5.92 0.59
N GLN A 139 -8.20 -6.44 1.68
CA GLN A 139 -9.18 -7.52 1.60
C GLN A 139 -10.40 -7.13 0.79
N LYS A 140 -10.91 -5.90 0.96
CA LYS A 140 -12.03 -5.37 0.18
C LYS A 140 -11.66 -5.28 -1.31
N LEU A 141 -10.50 -4.73 -1.64
CA LEU A 141 -10.03 -4.64 -3.03
C LEU A 141 -9.88 -6.01 -3.69
N LYS A 142 -9.36 -6.99 -2.94
CA LYS A 142 -9.21 -8.37 -3.41
C LYS A 142 -10.58 -9.02 -3.66
N LEU A 143 -11.53 -8.85 -2.74
CA LEU A 143 -12.91 -9.34 -2.91
C LEU A 143 -13.56 -8.73 -4.15
N ASP A 144 -13.44 -7.41 -4.33
CA ASP A 144 -14.01 -6.71 -5.47
C ASP A 144 -13.39 -7.12 -6.81
N LYS A 145 -12.09 -7.44 -6.82
CA LYS A 145 -11.45 -8.05 -8.00
C LYS A 145 -12.04 -9.43 -8.30
N VAL A 146 -12.08 -10.33 -7.31
CA VAL A 146 -12.60 -11.69 -7.50
C VAL A 146 -14.07 -11.66 -7.97
N ASN A 147 -14.90 -10.78 -7.42
CA ASN A 147 -16.28 -10.62 -7.88
C ASN A 147 -16.36 -10.16 -9.34
N ARG A 148 -15.55 -9.17 -9.74
CA ARG A 148 -15.49 -8.71 -11.15
C ARG A 148 -15.04 -9.81 -12.10
N GLU A 149 -14.07 -10.63 -11.70
CA GLU A 149 -13.62 -11.78 -12.50
C GLU A 149 -14.75 -12.82 -12.66
N ILE A 150 -15.45 -13.15 -11.58
CA ILE A 150 -16.59 -14.08 -11.61
C ILE A 150 -17.72 -13.55 -12.50
N GLU A 151 -18.08 -12.26 -12.36
CA GLU A 151 -19.12 -11.63 -13.18
C GLU A 151 -18.77 -11.66 -14.66
N LYS A 152 -17.51 -11.35 -15.00
CA LYS A 152 -16.99 -11.42 -16.37
C LYS A 152 -17.08 -12.84 -16.93
N ASP A 153 -16.61 -13.83 -16.20
CA ASP A 153 -16.63 -15.23 -16.64
C ASP A 153 -18.07 -15.73 -16.83
N TYR A 154 -18.97 -15.34 -15.93
CA TYR A 154 -20.40 -15.64 -16.04
C TYR A 154 -21.02 -15.02 -17.30
N HIS A 155 -20.75 -13.74 -17.58
CA HIS A 155 -21.22 -13.06 -18.79
C HIS A 155 -20.70 -13.74 -20.07
N ASN A 156 -19.43 -14.14 -20.10
CA ASN A 156 -18.85 -14.86 -21.24
C ASN A 156 -19.53 -16.21 -21.48
N ILE A 157 -19.85 -16.96 -20.43
CA ILE A 157 -20.57 -18.24 -20.53
C ILE A 157 -21.97 -18.04 -21.10
N ILE A 158 -22.72 -17.03 -20.63
CA ILE A 158 -24.07 -16.74 -21.12
C ILE A 158 -24.03 -16.31 -22.59
N ALA A 159 -23.15 -15.38 -22.96
CA ALA A 159 -23.02 -14.90 -24.33
C ALA A 159 -22.62 -16.03 -25.29
N GLY A 160 -21.78 -16.97 -24.84
CA GLY A 160 -21.41 -18.17 -25.59
C GLY A 160 -22.58 -19.16 -25.78
N LYS A 161 -23.45 -19.29 -24.78
CA LYS A 161 -24.68 -20.12 -24.89
C LYS A 161 -25.72 -19.52 -25.81
N ALA A 162 -25.87 -18.20 -25.84
CA ALA A 162 -26.83 -17.52 -26.71
C ALA A 162 -26.47 -17.54 -28.22
N LYS A 163 -25.21 -17.88 -28.54
CA LYS A 163 -24.71 -18.02 -29.93
C LYS A 163 -24.79 -19.45 -30.49
N ARG A 164 -25.20 -20.43 -29.67
CA ARG A 164 -25.42 -21.83 -30.08
C ARG A 164 -26.89 -22.11 -30.25
#